data_AF-A0A0M3JPU0-F1
#
_entry.id   AF-A0A0M3JPU0-F1
#
_cell.length_a   1.000
_cell.length_b   1.000
_cell.length_c   1.000
_cell.angle_alpha   90.00
_cell.angle_beta   90.00
_cell.angle_gamma   90.00
#
_symmetry.space_group_name_H-M   'P 1'
#
loop_
_entity.id
_entity.type
_entity.pdbx_description
1 polymer ?
#
loop_
_entity_poly.entity_id
_entity_poly.type
_entity_poly.pdbx_seq_one_letter_code
_entity_poly.pdbx_strand_id
1 'polypeptide(L)'
;LVRPQQSNVVTLSDLKKCSMCTKFFNTFVNWVKYYEQESSEGERATVTDGEEELSDWDRYCLEEYEALMADDQENEEPEDMYVIHSPFTM
;
A
#
# COMPACT_ATOMS: atom_id res chain seq x y z
N LEU A 1 4.23 -0.52 23.45
CA LEU A 1 3.52 0.74 23.78
C LEU A 1 3.74 1.14 25.23
N VAL A 2 3.64 2.44 25.54
CA VAL A 2 3.72 2.98 26.91
C VAL A 2 2.61 2.38 27.77
N ARG A 3 2.94 1.94 29.00
CA ARG A 3 1.99 1.38 29.97
C ARG A 3 1.94 2.29 31.20
N PRO A 4 0.98 3.24 31.25
CA PRO A 4 0.90 4.19 32.34
C PRO A 4 0.51 3.50 33.64
N GLN A 5 1.09 3.92 34.76
CA GLN A 5 0.77 3.37 36.08
C GLN A 5 -0.66 3.71 36.53
N GLN A 6 -1.17 4.88 36.13
CA GLN A 6 -2.55 5.30 36.38
C GLN A 6 -3.32 5.38 35.06
N SER A 7 -4.58 4.97 35.08
CA SER A 7 -5.44 5.09 33.90
C SER A 7 -5.55 6.55 33.46
N ASN A 8 -5.46 6.80 32.15
CA ASN A 8 -5.59 8.12 31.51
C ASN A 8 -4.56 9.19 31.88
N VAL A 9 -3.53 8.85 32.67
CA VAL A 9 -2.48 9.80 33.05
C VAL A 9 -1.12 9.19 32.71
N VAL A 10 -0.42 9.83 31.76
CA VAL A 10 0.96 9.46 31.40
C VAL A 10 1.92 10.36 32.17
N THR A 11 2.71 9.78 33.08
CA THR A 11 3.70 10.52 33.85
C THR A 11 5.09 10.42 33.21
N LEU A 12 6.00 11.32 33.62
CA LEU A 12 7.41 11.22 33.23
C LEU A 12 8.06 9.91 33.71
N SER A 13 7.62 9.34 34.84
CA SER A 13 8.12 8.06 35.32
C SER A 13 7.76 6.92 34.36
N ASP A 14 6.53 6.92 33.84
CA ASP A 14 6.07 5.92 32.86
C ASP A 14 6.90 5.98 31.58
N LEU A 15 7.16 7.20 31.09
CA LEU A 15 7.98 7.42 29.90
C LEU A 15 9.43 7.01 30.13
N LYS A 16 10.04 7.34 31.27
CA LYS A 16 11.43 6.96 31.60
C LYS A 16 11.62 5.45 31.75
N LYS A 17 10.60 4.72 32.22
CA LYS A 17 10.63 3.26 32.36
C LYS A 17 10.32 2.53 31.05
N CYS A 18 9.74 3.23 30.06
CA CYS A 18 9.39 2.63 28.79
C CYS A 18 10.55 2.74 27.79
N SER A 19 10.97 1.60 27.23
CA SER A 19 11.98 1.55 26.17
C SER A 19 11.55 2.24 24.86
N MET A 20 10.25 2.49 24.69
CA MET A 20 9.68 3.13 23.50
C MET A 20 9.45 4.64 23.67
N CYS A 21 10.05 5.27 24.67
CA CYS A 21 9.89 6.71 24.95
C CYS A 21 10.19 7.60 23.72
N THR A 22 11.25 7.28 22.97
CA THR A 22 11.61 8.02 21.74
C THR A 22 10.54 7.90 20.66
N LYS A 23 9.99 6.69 20.43
CA LYS A 23 8.90 6.48 19.47
C LYS A 23 7.65 7.26 19.87
N PHE A 24 7.30 7.22 21.17
CA PHE A 24 6.17 7.99 21.72
C PHE A 24 6.28 9.48 21.38
N PHE A 25 7.44 10.12 21.59
CA PHE A 25 7.61 11.52 21.23
C PHE A 25 7.54 11.76 19.72
N ASN A 26 8.14 10.89 18.91
CA ASN A 26 8.10 11.05 17.46
C ASN A 26 6.67 11.07 16.92
N THR A 27 5.78 10.22 17.44
CA THR A 27 4.36 10.18 17.07
C THR A 27 3.65 11.53 17.25
N PHE A 28 3.99 12.31 18.28
CA PHE A 28 3.29 13.57 18.57
C PHE A 28 4.00 14.82 18.04
N VAL A 29 5.33 14.83 17.96
CA VAL A 29 6.09 16.07 17.70
C VAL A 29 7.12 15.98 16.58
N ASN A 30 7.44 14.79 16.07
CA ASN A 30 8.46 14.62 15.02
C ASN A 30 7.95 13.72 13.90
N TRP A 31 7.12 14.31 13.04
CA TRP A 31 6.45 13.61 11.94
C TRP A 31 7.43 12.95 10.96
N VAL A 32 8.60 13.53 10.73
CA VAL A 32 9.63 12.95 9.85
C VAL A 32 10.13 11.62 10.41
N LYS A 33 10.51 11.61 11.70
CA LYS A 33 10.97 10.39 12.36
C LYS A 33 9.85 9.38 12.57
N TYR A 34 8.62 9.84 12.74
CA TYR A 34 7.46 8.96 12.78
C TYR A 34 7.24 8.26 11.44
N TYR A 35 7.29 9.00 10.33
CA TYR A 35 7.10 8.43 8.99
C TYR A 35 8.16 7.37 8.68
N GLU A 36 9.44 7.66 8.94
CA GLU A 36 10.54 6.68 8.77
C GLU A 36 10.33 5.40 9.60
N GLN A 37 9.74 5.51 10.79
CA GLN A 37 9.46 4.36 11.67
C GLN A 37 8.32 3.49 11.11
N GLU A 38 7.21 4.11 10.71
CA GLU A 38 6.05 3.39 10.18
C GLU A 38 6.36 2.76 8.83
N SER A 39 7.10 3.44 7.96
CA SER A 39 7.46 2.91 6.64
C SER A 39 8.36 1.67 6.74
N SER A 40 9.31 1.67 7.67
CA SER A 40 10.23 0.54 7.88
C SER A 40 9.60 -0.62 8.65
N GLU A 41 8.62 -0.37 9.52
CA GLU A 41 7.85 -1.44 10.18
C GLU A 41 6.87 -2.13 9.23
N GLY A 42 6.25 -1.39 8.31
CA GLY A 42 5.40 -1.95 7.26
C GLY A 42 6.15 -2.89 6.32
N GLU A 43 7.36 -2.51 5.91
CA GLU A 43 8.23 -3.33 5.05
C GLU A 43 8.76 -4.58 5.74
N ARG A 44 8.87 -4.58 7.08
CA ARG A 44 9.38 -5.74 7.82
C ARG A 44 8.31 -6.81 8.09
N ALA A 45 7.03 -6.43 8.09
CA ALA A 45 5.92 -7.37 8.24
C ALA A 45 5.70 -8.23 6.99
N THR A 46 6.11 -7.75 5.81
CA THR A 46 6.02 -8.47 4.54
C THR A 46 7.23 -9.38 4.29
N VAL A 47 8.31 -9.26 5.07
CA VAL A 47 9.55 -10.05 4.91
C VAL A 47 9.62 -11.18 5.95
N THR A 48 8.51 -11.85 6.21
CA THR A 48 8.54 -13.12 6.94
C THR A 48 8.86 -14.25 5.96
N ASP A 49 10.15 -14.55 5.86
CA ASP A 49 10.72 -15.83 5.43
C ASP A 49 10.44 -16.28 3.98
N GLY A 50 11.32 -15.86 3.06
CA GLY A 50 11.77 -16.72 1.97
C GLY A 50 11.09 -16.59 0.62
N GLU A 51 9.90 -16.02 0.54
CA GLU A 51 9.19 -15.83 -0.74
C GLU A 51 8.72 -14.39 -0.79
N GLU A 52 9.09 -13.67 -1.85
CA GLU A 52 8.63 -12.31 -2.15
C GLU A 52 7.15 -12.40 -2.53
N GLU A 53 6.30 -12.73 -1.55
CA GLU A 53 4.86 -12.72 -1.71
C GLU A 53 4.45 -11.26 -1.91
N LEU A 54 3.89 -10.97 -3.08
CA LEU A 54 3.31 -9.67 -3.42
C LEU A 54 2.52 -9.14 -2.23
N SER A 55 2.77 -7.87 -1.86
CA SER A 55 1.97 -7.17 -0.86
C SER A 55 0.49 -7.31 -1.20
N ASP A 56 -0.39 -7.33 -0.20
CA ASP A 56 -1.84 -7.48 -0.43
C ASP A 56 -2.38 -6.48 -1.47
N TRP A 57 -1.78 -5.29 -1.52
CA TRP A 57 -2.06 -4.26 -2.52
C TRP A 57 -1.56 -4.61 -3.92
N ASP A 58 -0.37 -5.17 -4.04
CA ASP A 58 0.21 -5.53 -5.35
C ASP A 58 -0.58 -6.69 -5.97
N ARG A 59 -1.03 -7.65 -5.14
CA ARG A 59 -1.92 -8.72 -5.58
C ARG A 59 -3.26 -8.19 -6.06
N TYR A 60 -3.90 -7.31 -5.27
CA TYR A 60 -5.17 -6.69 -5.65
C TYR A 60 -5.04 -5.91 -6.97
N CYS A 61 -3.97 -5.11 -7.12
CA CYS A 61 -3.71 -4.36 -8.35
C CYS A 61 -3.50 -5.28 -9.56
N LEU A 62 -2.82 -6.42 -9.39
CA LEU A 62 -2.60 -7.39 -10.47
C LEU A 62 -3.91 -8.07 -10.88
N GLU A 63 -4.70 -8.54 -9.92
CA GLU A 63 -6.00 -9.18 -10.18
C GLU A 63 -6.97 -8.23 -10.90
N GLU A 64 -7.07 -6.97 -10.47
CA GLU A 64 -7.90 -5.96 -11.14
C GLU A 64 -7.40 -5.63 -12.55
N TYR A 65 -6.07 -5.55 -12.73
CA TYR A 65 -5.48 -5.34 -14.05
C TYR A 65 -5.79 -6.51 -15.00
N GLU A 66 -5.64 -7.75 -14.52
CA GLU A 66 -5.98 -8.94 -15.32
C GLU A 66 -7.47 -9.00 -15.68
N ALA A 67 -8.35 -8.66 -14.74
CA ALA A 67 -9.79 -8.60 -14.99
C ALA A 67 -10.16 -7.57 -16.08
N LEU A 68 -9.62 -6.35 -15.99
CA LEU A 68 -9.87 -5.30 -16.99
C LEU A 68 -9.31 -5.67 -18.37
N MET A 69 -8.13 -6.30 -18.43
CA MET A 69 -7.53 -6.77 -19.69
C MET A 69 -8.34 -7.90 -20.33
N ALA A 70 -8.98 -8.76 -19.54
CA ALA A 70 -9.83 -9.83 -20.04
C ALA A 70 -11.14 -9.29 -20.64
N ASP A 71 -11.74 -8.28 -20.01
CA ASP A 71 -12.96 -7.62 -20.51
C ASP A 71 -12.72 -6.87 -21.84
N ASP A 72 -11.53 -6.27 -22.02
CA ASP A 72 -11.14 -5.66 -23.30
C ASP A 72 -10.96 -6.73 -24.41
N GLN A 73 -10.50 -7.93 -24.06
CA GLN A 73 -10.31 -9.02 -25.01
C GLN A 73 -11.62 -9.75 -25.37
N GLU A 74 -12.63 -9.72 -24.50
CA GLU A 74 -13.97 -10.29 -24.77
C GLU A 74 -14.85 -9.32 -25.60
N ASN A 75 -14.50 -8.03 -25.67
CA ASN A 75 -15.14 -7.03 -26.53
C ASN A 75 -14.50 -6.87 -27.92
N GLU A 76 -13.39 -7.56 -28.23
CA GLU A 76 -12.92 -7.71 -29.61
C GLU A 76 -13.72 -8.82 -30.34
N GLU A 77 -15.05 -8.66 -30.46
CA GLU A 77 -15.70 -9.20 -31.65
C GLU A 77 -15.13 -8.45 -32.86
N PRO A 78 -14.86 -9.11 -34.01
CA PRO A 78 -14.22 -8.47 -35.13
C PRO A 78 -15.16 -7.40 -35.68
N GLU A 79 -14.98 -6.15 -35.24
CA GLU A 79 -15.64 -5.00 -35.85
C GLU A 79 -15.26 -5.00 -37.32
N ASP A 80 -16.27 -5.27 -38.15
CA ASP A 80 -16.21 -5.35 -39.59
C ASP A 80 -15.18 -4.37 -40.16
N MET A 81 -14.13 -4.93 -40.77
CA MET A 81 -13.21 -4.21 -41.63
C MET A 81 -14.04 -3.53 -42.72
N TYR A 82 -14.47 -2.29 -42.47
CA TYR A 82 -15.08 -1.42 -43.45
C TYR A 82 -14.06 -1.24 -44.56
N VAL A 83 -14.19 -2.08 -45.58
CA VAL A 83 -13.65 -1.85 -46.91
C VAL A 83 -14.24 -0.53 -47.35
N ILE A 84 -13.50 0.55 -47.10
CA ILE A 84 -13.72 1.84 -47.74
C ILE A 84 -13.45 1.62 -49.23
N HIS A 85 -14.46 1.10 -49.92
CA HIS A 85 -14.65 1.34 -51.34
C HIS A 85 -14.70 2.86 -51.50
N SER A 86 -13.57 3.46 -51.85
CA SER A 86 -13.55 4.83 -52.35
C SER A 86 -13.96 4.79 -53.83
N PRO A 87 -15.10 5.40 -54.22
CA PRO A 87 -15.45 5.59 -55.61
C PRO A 87 -14.85 6.92 -56.05
N PHE A 88 -13.57 6.91 -56.44
CA PHE A 88 -13.03 8.04 -57.19
C PHE A 88 -12.24 7.56 -58.40
N THR A 89 -13.00 7.35 -59.47
CA THR A 89 -12.55 7.47 -60.85
C THR A 89 -12.42 8.96 -61.18
N MET A 90 -11.20 9.44 -61.39
CA MET A 90 -10.81 10.26 -62.56
C MET A 90 -9.29 10.37 -62.67
#